data_AF-D0LUE5-F1
#
_entry.id   AF-D0LUE5-F1
#
_cell.length_a   1.000
_cell.length_b   1.000
_cell.length_c   1.000
_cell.angle_alpha   90.00
_cell.angle_beta   90.00
_cell.angle_gamma   90.00
#
_symmetry.space_group_name_H-M   'P 1'
#
loop_
_entity.id
_entity.type
_entity.pdbx_description
1 polymer ?
#
loop_
_entity_poly.entity_id
_entity_poly.type
_entity_poly.pdbx_seq_one_letter_code
_entity_poly.pdbx_strand_id
1 'polypeptide(L)'
;MTDRTQSYILQEYPAGTKMFRQGDKGGWVYAIQSGTVEIRREFRDQDCLLAVLGPGDFFGEMSVINERPRCATAIVREPTQLLGMQRGFFMELFHKDAEIAGRLARIMSARLDHANRWLEVLLFARPDERVVHSLRLLVEEQVERDKVRRGAVYLPFTLRELADRAGVTSDQAVDVVERLAGDGLITSASAAEIDGPGYVVAEAGALLDFLGVSGQATDDRLVNASGSMYSAMGQSWA
;
A
#
# COMPACT_ATOMS: atom_id res chain seq x y z
N MET A 1 16.61 40.99 3.73
CA MET A 1 15.70 40.37 2.75
C MET A 1 16.39 39.12 2.24
N THR A 2 16.10 37.98 2.85
CA THR A 2 16.70 36.68 2.47
C THR A 2 15.78 36.03 1.43
N ASP A 3 16.36 35.72 0.28
CA ASP A 3 15.72 35.05 -0.85
C ASP A 3 15.04 33.74 -0.40
N ARG A 4 13.72 33.63 -0.66
CA ARG A 4 12.82 32.57 -0.16
C ARG A 4 12.68 31.38 -1.11
N THR A 5 13.56 31.28 -2.10
CA THR A 5 13.45 30.34 -3.23
C THR A 5 14.43 29.19 -3.01
N GLN A 6 14.18 28.19 -2.16
CA GLN A 6 13.58 26.91 -2.56
C GLN A 6 13.28 26.09 -1.30
N SER A 7 12.19 26.43 -0.61
CA SER A 7 11.68 25.64 0.52
C SER A 7 11.06 24.30 0.06
N TYR A 8 10.70 24.23 -1.23
CA TYR A 8 10.18 23.06 -1.91
C TYR A 8 10.66 23.03 -3.38
N ILE A 9 10.54 21.86 -4.01
CA ILE A 9 10.83 21.61 -5.43
C ILE A 9 9.75 20.70 -6.01
N LEU A 10 9.24 21.04 -7.20
CA LEU A 10 8.38 20.15 -7.98
C LEU A 10 9.22 19.58 -9.12
N GLN A 11 9.36 18.26 -9.17
CA GLN A 11 10.22 17.60 -10.16
C GLN A 11 9.64 16.25 -10.57
N GLU A 12 9.84 15.92 -11.84
CA GLU A 12 9.54 14.60 -12.38
C GLU A 12 10.77 13.69 -12.30
N TYR A 13 10.54 12.43 -11.96
CA TYR A 13 11.56 11.41 -11.81
C TYR A 13 11.20 10.19 -12.67
N PRO A 14 12.14 9.64 -13.45
CA PRO A 14 11.89 8.44 -14.23
C PRO A 14 11.79 7.19 -13.34
N ALA A 15 11.17 6.14 -13.88
CA ALA A 15 11.13 4.81 -13.28
C ALA A 15 12.54 4.31 -12.90
N GLY A 16 12.64 3.61 -11.77
CA GLY A 16 13.90 3.12 -11.20
C GLY A 16 14.69 4.16 -10.40
N THR A 17 14.28 5.44 -10.38
CA THR A 17 14.96 6.46 -9.60
C THR A 17 14.90 6.16 -8.11
N LYS A 18 16.06 5.97 -7.48
CA LYS A 18 16.15 5.79 -6.03
C LYS A 18 16.21 7.15 -5.34
N MET A 19 15.13 7.51 -4.65
CA MET A 19 14.99 8.80 -3.98
C MET A 19 15.89 8.91 -2.75
N PHE A 20 15.98 7.83 -1.98
CA PHE A 20 16.91 7.68 -0.85
C PHE A 20 17.02 6.21 -0.45
N ARG A 21 18.05 5.87 0.30
CA ARG A 21 18.28 4.54 0.89
C ARG A 21 17.89 4.52 2.36
N GLN A 22 17.52 3.34 2.83
CA GLN A 22 17.48 3.03 4.26
C GLN A 22 18.81 3.43 4.93
N GLY A 23 18.73 4.06 6.09
CA GLY A 23 19.90 4.53 6.85
C GLY A 23 20.42 5.91 6.43
N ASP A 24 20.01 6.46 5.28
CA ASP A 24 20.40 7.81 4.89
C ASP A 24 19.88 8.85 5.92
N LYS A 25 20.59 9.97 6.06
CA LYS A 25 20.07 11.11 6.83
C LYS A 25 18.87 11.71 6.09
N GLY A 26 17.75 11.89 6.78
CA GLY A 26 16.60 12.59 6.22
C GLY A 26 16.75 14.10 6.27
N GLY A 27 16.44 14.76 5.16
CA GLY A 27 16.34 16.22 5.07
C GLY A 27 15.15 16.72 4.25
N TRP A 28 14.43 15.81 3.61
CA TRP A 28 13.33 16.10 2.69
C TRP A 28 12.14 15.17 2.90
N VAL A 29 10.94 15.69 2.71
CA VAL A 29 9.68 14.95 2.62
C VAL A 29 9.14 15.12 1.20
N TYR A 30 8.51 14.10 0.64
CA TYR A 30 7.99 14.14 -0.71
C TYR A 30 6.50 13.84 -0.70
N ALA A 31 5.71 14.65 -1.42
CA ALA A 31 4.32 14.36 -1.73
C ALA A 31 4.20 13.91 -3.20
N ILE A 32 3.44 12.86 -3.46
CA ILE A 32 3.27 12.30 -4.80
C ILE A 32 2.11 13.03 -5.51
N GLN A 33 2.41 13.66 -6.65
CA GLN A 33 1.40 14.33 -7.49
C GLN A 33 0.85 13.38 -8.56
N SER A 34 1.71 12.59 -9.17
CA SER A 34 1.37 11.57 -10.17
C SER A 34 2.40 10.44 -10.15
N GLY A 35 2.04 9.27 -10.67
CA GLY A 35 2.90 8.07 -10.68
C GLY A 35 2.88 7.31 -9.35
N THR A 36 3.88 6.45 -9.14
CA THR A 36 3.98 5.57 -7.97
C THR A 36 5.41 5.39 -7.47
N VAL A 37 5.55 5.21 -6.16
CA VAL A 37 6.83 4.99 -5.45
C VAL A 37 6.74 3.74 -4.60
N GLU A 38 7.70 2.84 -4.76
CA GLU A 38 7.88 1.67 -3.90
C GLU A 38 8.70 2.03 -2.65
N ILE A 39 8.22 1.61 -1.49
CA ILE A 39 8.95 1.66 -0.23
C ILE A 39 9.44 0.26 0.08
N ARG A 40 10.76 0.08 0.11
CA ARG A 40 11.41 -1.22 0.27
C ARG A 40 12.35 -1.20 1.46
N ARG A 41 12.40 -2.28 2.22
CA ARG A 41 13.26 -2.39 3.41
C ARG A 41 14.14 -3.61 3.30
N GLU A 42 15.42 -3.40 3.54
CA GLU A 42 16.38 -4.48 3.60
C GLU A 42 16.38 -5.08 5.01
N PHE A 43 16.15 -6.39 5.09
CA PHE A 43 16.15 -7.16 6.32
C PHE A 43 16.80 -8.53 6.08
N ARG A 44 17.89 -8.83 6.79
CA ARG A 44 18.64 -10.10 6.66
C ARG A 44 18.99 -10.44 5.20
N ASP A 45 19.55 -9.46 4.49
CA ASP A 45 19.92 -9.56 3.06
C ASP A 45 18.73 -9.83 2.11
N GLN A 46 17.50 -9.65 2.60
CA GLN A 46 16.28 -9.71 1.80
C GLN A 46 15.71 -8.31 1.62
N ASP A 47 15.33 -7.99 0.39
CA ASP A 47 14.70 -6.72 0.03
C ASP A 47 13.18 -6.91 0.00
N CYS A 48 12.51 -6.43 1.05
CA CYS A 48 11.08 -6.60 1.24
C CYS A 48 10.32 -5.35 0.78
N LEU A 49 9.38 -5.51 -0.14
CA LEU A 49 8.45 -4.45 -0.52
C LEU A 49 7.45 -4.20 0.62
N LEU A 50 7.52 -3.02 1.25
CA LEU A 50 6.62 -2.62 2.33
C LEU A 50 5.32 -2.02 1.81
N ALA A 51 5.41 -1.14 0.81
CA ALA A 51 4.25 -0.44 0.27
C ALA A 51 4.51 0.08 -1.14
N VAL A 52 3.45 0.28 -1.92
CA VAL A 52 3.45 1.05 -3.16
C VAL A 52 2.56 2.27 -2.96
N LEU A 53 3.17 3.45 -2.93
CA LEU A 53 2.50 4.72 -2.68
C LEU A 53 2.12 5.40 -4.00
N GLY A 54 0.99 6.13 -3.99
CA GLY A 54 0.43 6.78 -5.18
C GLY A 54 0.07 8.25 -4.95
N PRO A 55 -0.66 8.89 -5.88
CA PRO A 55 -1.03 10.30 -5.77
C PRO A 55 -1.74 10.62 -4.45
N GLY A 56 -1.32 11.70 -3.80
CA GLY A 56 -1.84 12.13 -2.48
C GLY A 56 -1.10 11.54 -1.28
N ASP A 57 -0.26 10.52 -1.47
CA ASP A 57 0.61 10.00 -0.42
C ASP A 57 1.83 10.91 -0.15
N PHE A 58 2.36 10.78 1.07
CA PHE A 58 3.66 11.34 1.46
C PHE A 58 4.68 10.23 1.74
N PHE A 59 5.95 10.48 1.50
CA PHE A 59 7.02 9.60 1.95
C PHE A 59 8.27 10.36 2.43
N GLY A 60 9.02 9.70 3.32
CA GLY A 60 10.20 10.27 3.97
C GLY A 60 9.88 11.14 5.18
N GLU A 61 8.61 11.39 5.46
CA GLU A 61 8.08 12.12 6.62
C GLU A 61 8.56 11.50 7.94
N MET A 62 8.61 10.16 8.05
CA MET A 62 8.99 9.48 9.29
C MET A 62 10.38 9.88 9.80
N SER A 63 11.32 10.09 8.88
CA SER A 63 12.69 10.48 9.23
C SER A 63 12.75 11.93 9.72
N VAL A 64 11.94 12.80 9.13
CA VAL A 64 11.86 14.22 9.50
C VAL A 64 11.11 14.42 10.82
N ILE A 65 9.99 13.72 11.00
CA ILE A 65 9.13 13.82 12.19
C ILE A 65 9.79 13.17 13.41
N ASN A 66 10.36 11.96 13.26
CA ASN A 66 10.96 11.24 14.38
C ASN A 66 12.43 11.58 14.62
N GLU A 67 13.01 12.45 13.79
CA GLU A 67 14.42 12.84 13.83
C GLU A 67 15.39 11.63 13.79
N ARG A 68 15.05 10.62 12.98
CA ARG A 68 15.83 9.40 12.79
C ARG A 68 16.27 9.25 11.34
N PRO A 69 17.29 8.43 11.03
CA PRO A 69 17.62 8.08 9.64
C PRO A 69 16.42 7.48 8.88
N ARG A 70 16.49 7.45 7.55
CA ARG A 70 15.48 6.81 6.70
C ARG A 70 15.24 5.36 7.14
N CYS A 71 13.99 5.01 7.43
CA CYS A 71 13.62 3.68 7.88
C CYS A 71 13.56 2.63 6.75
N ALA A 72 13.48 3.10 5.50
CA ALA A 72 13.34 2.29 4.30
C ALA A 72 13.94 3.03 3.09
N THR A 73 14.14 2.30 1.99
CA THR A 73 14.51 2.82 0.67
C THR A 73 13.26 3.21 -0.11
N ALA A 74 13.28 4.34 -0.81
CA ALA A 74 12.20 4.76 -1.70
C ALA A 74 12.67 4.75 -3.16
N ILE A 75 11.92 4.08 -4.04
CA ILE A 75 12.25 3.90 -5.46
C ILE A 75 11.04 4.25 -6.31
N VAL A 76 11.22 5.11 -7.30
CA VAL A 76 10.19 5.47 -8.28
C VAL A 76 9.88 4.25 -9.16
N ARG A 77 8.60 3.87 -9.24
CA ARG A 77 8.15 2.66 -9.95
C ARG A 77 7.84 2.92 -11.43
N GLU A 78 7.19 4.04 -11.68
CA GLU A 78 6.83 4.57 -13.00
C GLU A 78 7.15 6.07 -13.06
N PRO A 79 7.17 6.75 -14.22
CA PRO A 79 7.37 8.20 -14.26
C PRO A 79 6.48 8.94 -13.25
N THR A 80 7.10 9.62 -12.29
CA THR A 80 6.45 10.13 -11.09
C THR A 80 6.79 11.59 -10.87
N GLN A 81 5.77 12.43 -10.67
CA GLN A 81 5.95 13.82 -10.28
C GLN A 81 5.87 13.96 -8.76
N LEU A 82 6.88 14.58 -8.16
CA LEU A 82 7.01 14.74 -6.71
C LEU A 82 7.15 16.21 -6.32
N LEU A 83 6.42 16.61 -5.28
CA LEU A 83 6.69 17.84 -4.53
C LEU A 83 7.60 17.49 -3.35
N GLY A 84 8.90 17.77 -3.49
CA GLY A 84 9.88 17.66 -2.43
C GLY A 84 9.88 18.91 -1.55
N MET A 85 9.90 18.74 -0.23
CA MET A 85 9.91 19.81 0.76
C MET A 85 11.06 19.61 1.73
N GLN A 86 11.82 20.67 2.02
CA GLN A 86 12.86 20.61 3.04
C GLN A 86 12.25 20.44 4.44
N ARG A 87 13.00 19.80 5.35
CA ARG A 87 12.59 19.59 6.76
C ARG A 87 12.01 20.87 7.40
N GLY A 88 12.72 21.99 7.30
CA GLY A 88 12.28 23.25 7.93
C GLY A 88 10.91 23.71 7.42
N PHE A 89 10.72 23.70 6.11
CA PHE A 89 9.46 24.07 5.47
C PHE A 89 8.33 23.11 5.80
N PHE A 90 8.59 21.80 5.75
CA PHE A 90 7.62 20.78 6.09
C PHE A 90 7.15 20.90 7.55
N MET A 91 8.08 21.08 8.49
CA MET A 91 7.74 21.26 9.90
C MET A 91 7.00 22.57 10.16
N GLU A 92 7.32 23.64 9.42
CA GLU A 92 6.55 24.89 9.50
C GLU A 92 5.10 24.69 9.03
N LEU A 93 4.91 24.03 7.87
CA LEU A 93 3.60 23.66 7.36
C LEU A 93 2.83 22.80 8.38
N PHE A 94 3.49 21.77 8.90
CA PHE A 94 2.90 20.82 9.85
C PHE A 94 2.39 21.50 11.12
N HIS A 95 3.11 22.50 11.63
CA HIS A 95 2.70 23.21 12.85
C HIS A 95 1.67 24.32 12.61
N LYS A 96 1.69 24.98 11.44
CA LYS A 96 0.83 26.13 11.16
C LYS A 96 -0.48 25.78 10.48
N ASP A 97 -0.54 24.65 9.79
CA ASP A 97 -1.69 24.22 9.01
C ASP A 97 -2.29 22.93 9.59
N ALA A 98 -3.37 23.10 10.36
CA ALA A 98 -4.09 21.99 10.97
C ALA A 98 -4.70 21.04 9.94
N GLU A 99 -5.00 21.52 8.72
CA GLU A 99 -5.55 20.68 7.66
C GLU A 99 -4.47 19.73 7.13
N ILE A 100 -3.24 20.21 6.97
CA ILE A 100 -2.11 19.38 6.53
C ILE A 100 -1.75 18.35 7.60
N ALA A 101 -1.68 18.76 8.87
CA ALA A 101 -1.49 17.82 9.98
C ALA A 101 -2.60 16.76 10.02
N GLY A 102 -3.87 17.17 9.85
CA GLY A 102 -5.02 16.26 9.80
C GLY A 102 -5.02 15.32 8.59
N ARG A 103 -4.55 15.77 7.42
CA ARG A 103 -4.34 14.92 6.23
C ARG A 103 -3.26 13.88 6.48
N LEU A 104 -2.11 14.29 7.02
CA LEU A 104 -1.03 13.37 7.38
C LEU A 104 -1.48 12.35 8.44
N ALA A 105 -2.20 12.78 9.47
CA ALA A 105 -2.73 11.88 10.50
C ALA A 105 -3.65 10.81 9.89
N ARG A 106 -4.55 11.18 8.96
CA ARG A 106 -5.41 10.24 8.24
C ARG A 106 -4.61 9.26 7.40
N ILE A 107 -3.59 9.72 6.66
CA ILE A 107 -2.71 8.86 5.86
C ILE A 107 -1.96 7.87 6.74
N MET A 108 -1.38 8.34 7.85
CA MET A 108 -0.65 7.47 8.79
C MET A 108 -1.59 6.48 9.49
N SER A 109 -2.81 6.89 9.83
CA SER A 109 -3.84 6.00 10.38
C SER A 109 -4.22 4.91 9.37
N ALA A 110 -4.45 5.26 8.10
CA ALA A 110 -4.74 4.29 7.06
C ALA A 110 -3.58 3.31 6.84
N ARG A 111 -2.33 3.80 6.88
CA ARG A 111 -1.13 2.94 6.80
C ARG A 111 -0.99 2.00 7.99
N LEU A 112 -1.32 2.47 9.19
CA LEU A 112 -1.29 1.65 10.40
C LEU A 112 -2.36 0.55 10.34
N ASP A 113 -3.59 0.91 9.95
CA ASP A 113 -4.67 -0.05 9.75
C ASP A 113 -4.30 -1.12 8.71
N HIS A 114 -3.78 -0.67 7.57
CA HIS A 114 -3.26 -1.55 6.54
C HIS A 114 -2.16 -2.49 7.06
N ALA A 115 -1.18 -1.97 7.81
CA ALA A 115 -0.14 -2.79 8.43
C ALA A 115 -0.72 -3.82 9.44
N ASN A 116 -1.74 -3.43 10.22
CA ASN A 116 -2.41 -4.33 11.15
C ASN A 116 -3.12 -5.48 10.41
N ARG A 117 -3.81 -5.20 9.31
CA ARG A 117 -4.45 -6.23 8.47
C ARG A 117 -3.43 -7.24 7.93
N TRP A 118 -2.24 -6.78 7.54
CA TRP A 118 -1.15 -7.68 7.16
C TRP A 118 -0.58 -8.48 8.34
N LEU A 119 -0.59 -7.95 9.57
CA LEU A 119 -0.23 -8.73 10.76
C LEU A 119 -1.27 -9.81 11.08
N GLU A 120 -2.55 -9.55 10.84
CA GLU A 120 -3.63 -10.53 11.02
C GLU A 120 -3.44 -11.76 10.12
N VAL A 121 -2.89 -11.59 8.91
CA VAL A 121 -2.52 -12.71 8.03
C VAL A 121 -1.57 -13.68 8.76
N LEU A 122 -0.65 -13.19 9.58
CA LEU A 122 0.30 -14.04 10.28
C LEU A 122 -0.34 -14.84 11.44
N LEU A 123 -1.58 -14.53 11.81
CA LEU A 123 -2.33 -15.26 12.84
C LEU A 123 -2.98 -16.54 12.31
N PHE A 124 -3.13 -16.70 10.99
CA PHE A 124 -3.63 -17.96 10.42
C PHE A 124 -2.59 -19.06 10.58
N ALA A 125 -3.02 -20.19 11.15
CA ALA A 125 -2.14 -21.30 11.48
C ALA A 125 -1.57 -21.96 10.23
N ARG A 126 -2.37 -22.08 9.17
CA ARG A 126 -1.99 -22.82 7.98
C ARG A 126 -1.34 -21.93 6.92
N PRO A 127 -0.23 -22.36 6.28
CA PRO A 127 0.42 -21.59 5.22
C PRO A 127 -0.49 -21.25 4.03
N ASP A 128 -1.38 -22.16 3.64
CA ASP A 128 -2.29 -21.96 2.52
C ASP A 128 -3.34 -20.87 2.82
N GLU A 129 -3.87 -20.85 4.05
CA GLU A 129 -4.75 -19.76 4.52
C GLU A 129 -4.03 -18.41 4.45
N ARG A 130 -2.76 -18.33 4.87
CA ARG A 130 -2.00 -17.08 4.80
C ARG A 130 -1.84 -16.57 3.37
N VAL A 131 -1.56 -17.45 2.42
CA VAL A 131 -1.45 -17.06 1.00
C VAL A 131 -2.79 -16.59 0.45
N VAL A 132 -3.87 -17.31 0.75
CA VAL A 132 -5.24 -16.94 0.37
C VAL A 132 -5.63 -15.57 0.93
N HIS A 133 -5.44 -15.34 2.22
CA HIS A 133 -5.75 -14.06 2.85
C HIS A 133 -4.86 -12.92 2.34
N SER A 134 -3.61 -13.20 2.01
CA SER A 134 -2.71 -12.22 1.36
C SER A 134 -3.22 -11.80 -0.02
N LEU A 135 -3.66 -12.77 -0.84
CA LEU A 135 -4.25 -12.47 -2.15
C LEU A 135 -5.53 -11.65 -2.02
N ARG A 136 -6.38 -11.97 -1.04
CA ARG A 136 -7.57 -11.18 -0.72
C ARG A 136 -7.22 -9.72 -0.42
N LEU A 137 -6.25 -9.47 0.47
CA LEU A 137 -5.83 -8.09 0.78
C LEU A 137 -5.32 -7.36 -0.47
N LEU A 138 -4.51 -8.02 -1.30
CA LEU A 138 -4.00 -7.43 -2.54
C LEU A 138 -5.13 -7.08 -3.53
N VAL A 139 -6.19 -7.91 -3.62
CA VAL A 139 -7.36 -7.61 -4.45
C VAL A 139 -8.11 -6.41 -3.90
N GLU A 140 -8.42 -6.40 -2.60
CA GLU A 140 -9.12 -5.29 -1.94
C GLU A 140 -8.37 -3.97 -2.13
N GLU A 141 -7.04 -3.96 -2.01
CA GLU A 141 -6.20 -2.78 -2.28
C GLU A 141 -6.35 -2.23 -3.70
N GLN A 142 -6.43 -3.10 -4.71
CA GLN A 142 -6.62 -2.64 -6.10
C GLN A 142 -8.04 -2.16 -6.36
N VAL A 143 -9.04 -2.77 -5.68
CA VAL A 143 -10.44 -2.34 -5.75
C VAL A 143 -10.59 -0.94 -5.15
N GLU A 144 -10.02 -0.69 -3.96
CA GLU A 144 -10.02 0.63 -3.31
C GLU A 144 -9.35 1.71 -4.16
N ARG A 145 -8.38 1.32 -5.00
CA ARG A 145 -7.66 2.22 -5.92
C ARG A 145 -8.37 2.41 -7.27
N ASP A 146 -9.61 1.92 -7.41
CA ASP A 146 -10.40 1.98 -8.64
C ASP A 146 -9.65 1.38 -9.85
N LYS A 147 -8.91 0.28 -9.63
CA LYS A 147 -8.14 -0.44 -10.65
C LYS A 147 -8.86 -1.67 -11.20
N VAL A 148 -10.16 -1.76 -11.02
CA VAL A 148 -11.00 -2.86 -11.54
C VAL A 148 -11.37 -2.59 -13.00
N ARG A 149 -11.16 -3.58 -13.88
CA ARG A 149 -11.55 -3.49 -15.30
C ARG A 149 -12.40 -4.68 -15.69
N ARG A 150 -13.69 -4.43 -15.96
CA ARG A 150 -14.67 -5.48 -16.33
C ARG A 150 -14.71 -6.64 -15.32
N GLY A 151 -14.63 -6.33 -14.02
CA GLY A 151 -14.59 -7.33 -12.94
C GLY A 151 -13.20 -7.90 -12.64
N ALA A 152 -12.25 -7.73 -13.56
CA ALA A 152 -10.89 -8.23 -13.40
C ALA A 152 -9.99 -7.23 -12.66
N VAL A 153 -9.04 -7.78 -11.90
CA VAL A 153 -8.05 -7.03 -11.12
C VAL A 153 -6.66 -7.55 -11.45
N TYR A 154 -5.77 -6.64 -11.84
CA TYR A 154 -4.35 -6.94 -12.01
C TYR A 154 -3.61 -6.70 -10.70
N LEU A 155 -2.91 -7.71 -10.22
CA LEU A 155 -2.14 -7.73 -8.99
C LEU A 155 -0.64 -7.70 -9.35
N PRO A 156 0.04 -6.56 -9.21
CA PRO A 156 1.40 -6.38 -9.71
C PRO A 156 2.45 -6.83 -8.67
N PHE A 157 2.45 -8.12 -8.32
CA PHE A 157 3.38 -8.73 -7.36
C PHE A 157 4.12 -9.95 -7.95
N THR A 158 5.28 -10.27 -7.40
CA THR A 158 5.98 -11.54 -7.67
C THR A 158 5.62 -12.60 -6.64
N LEU A 159 5.66 -13.90 -6.99
CA LEU A 159 5.42 -14.99 -6.03
C LEU A 159 6.26 -14.88 -4.75
N ARG A 160 7.50 -14.40 -4.88
CA ARG A 160 8.36 -14.13 -3.75
C ARG A 160 7.79 -13.03 -2.84
N GLU A 161 7.34 -11.92 -3.41
CA GLU A 161 6.72 -10.84 -2.64
C GLU A 161 5.41 -11.27 -1.96
N LEU A 162 4.66 -12.20 -2.56
CA LEU A 162 3.49 -12.81 -1.92
C LEU A 162 3.91 -13.72 -0.77
N ALA A 163 4.91 -14.58 -0.98
CA ALA A 163 5.43 -15.47 0.03
C ALA A 163 5.99 -14.71 1.25
N ASP A 164 6.78 -13.66 1.00
CA ASP A 164 7.37 -12.79 2.03
C ASP A 164 6.27 -12.12 2.87
N ARG A 165 5.20 -11.63 2.23
CA ARG A 165 4.05 -11.01 2.93
C ARG A 165 3.22 -12.02 3.73
N ALA A 166 3.01 -13.21 3.18
CA ALA A 166 2.25 -14.28 3.82
C ALA A 166 3.06 -15.00 4.93
N GLY A 167 4.36 -14.74 5.06
CA GLY A 167 5.23 -15.47 6.00
C GLY A 167 5.29 -16.97 5.67
N VAL A 168 5.46 -17.31 4.39
CA VAL A 168 5.56 -18.68 3.87
C VAL A 168 6.77 -18.83 2.95
N THR A 169 7.10 -20.05 2.56
CA THR A 169 8.12 -20.27 1.52
C THR A 169 7.55 -20.01 0.12
N SER A 170 8.42 -19.70 -0.84
CA SER A 170 8.01 -19.53 -2.24
C SER A 170 7.27 -20.76 -2.78
N ASP A 171 7.72 -21.97 -2.44
CA ASP A 171 7.07 -23.22 -2.87
C ASP A 171 5.63 -23.33 -2.35
N GLN A 172 5.40 -22.96 -1.08
CA GLN A 172 4.06 -22.94 -0.50
C GLN A 172 3.15 -21.91 -1.20
N ALA A 173 3.70 -20.75 -1.60
CA ALA A 173 2.95 -19.76 -2.36
C ALA A 173 2.64 -20.24 -3.79
N VAL A 174 3.60 -20.91 -4.44
CA VAL A 174 3.44 -21.52 -5.77
C VAL A 174 2.31 -22.54 -5.75
N ASP A 175 2.32 -23.49 -4.82
CA ASP A 175 1.31 -24.56 -4.72
C ASP A 175 -0.11 -24.00 -4.65
N VAL A 176 -0.32 -22.93 -3.88
CA VAL A 176 -1.63 -22.28 -3.73
C VAL A 176 -2.02 -21.54 -5.01
N VAL A 177 -1.10 -20.77 -5.60
CA VAL A 177 -1.37 -20.00 -6.82
C VAL A 177 -1.63 -20.92 -8.01
N GLU A 178 -0.90 -22.02 -8.16
CA GLU A 178 -1.12 -23.01 -9.22
C GLU A 178 -2.48 -23.70 -9.08
N ARG A 179 -2.90 -24.02 -7.84
CA ARG A 179 -4.24 -24.55 -7.59
C ARG A 179 -5.33 -23.57 -8.01
N LEU A 180 -5.23 -22.30 -7.58
CA LEU A 180 -6.17 -21.24 -7.97
C LEU A 180 -6.17 -21.01 -9.50
N ALA A 181 -5.03 -21.17 -10.16
CA ALA A 181 -4.93 -21.06 -11.61
C ALA A 181 -5.57 -22.25 -12.33
N GLY A 182 -5.41 -23.46 -11.80
CA GLY A 182 -6.11 -24.66 -12.28
C GLY A 182 -7.63 -24.55 -12.17
N ASP A 183 -8.11 -23.86 -11.14
CA ASP A 183 -9.54 -23.55 -10.94
C ASP A 183 -10.02 -22.34 -11.76
N GLY A 184 -9.13 -21.67 -12.52
CA GLY A 184 -9.45 -20.52 -13.38
C GLY A 184 -9.68 -19.21 -12.63
N LEU A 185 -9.36 -19.14 -11.34
CA LEU A 185 -9.60 -17.96 -10.50
C LEU A 185 -8.50 -16.89 -10.65
N ILE A 186 -7.29 -17.32 -11.00
CA ILE A 186 -6.14 -16.44 -11.20
C ILE A 186 -5.37 -16.85 -12.46
N THR A 187 -4.77 -15.90 -13.16
CA THR A 187 -3.97 -16.13 -14.37
C THR A 187 -2.68 -15.33 -14.28
N SER A 188 -1.55 -15.83 -14.77
CA SER A 188 -0.32 -15.02 -14.78
C SER A 188 -0.50 -13.81 -15.71
N ALA A 189 0.16 -12.69 -15.37
CA ALA A 189 0.14 -11.49 -16.22
C ALA A 189 0.60 -11.80 -17.65
N SER A 190 1.65 -12.63 -17.79
CA SER A 190 2.16 -13.07 -19.09
C SER A 190 1.13 -13.84 -19.92
N ALA A 191 0.34 -14.73 -19.30
CA ALA A 191 -0.72 -15.47 -19.98
C ALA A 191 -1.92 -14.59 -20.33
N ALA A 192 -2.11 -13.48 -19.60
CA ALA A 192 -3.13 -12.46 -19.87
C ALA A 192 -2.66 -11.35 -20.82
N GLU A 193 -1.49 -11.50 -21.46
CA GLU A 193 -0.89 -10.49 -22.36
C GLU A 193 -0.66 -9.12 -21.70
N ILE A 194 -0.43 -9.11 -20.38
CA ILE A 194 -0.08 -7.92 -19.60
C ILE A 194 1.44 -7.89 -19.39
N ASP A 195 2.06 -6.77 -19.76
CA ASP A 195 3.49 -6.54 -19.49
C ASP A 195 3.75 -6.30 -18.00
N GLY A 196 4.82 -6.91 -17.50
CA GLY A 196 5.23 -6.83 -16.10
C GLY A 196 4.92 -8.06 -15.23
N PRO A 197 5.49 -8.13 -14.02
CA PRO A 197 5.26 -9.23 -13.09
C PRO A 197 3.87 -9.13 -12.48
N GLY A 198 3.20 -10.25 -12.26
CA GLY A 198 1.92 -10.24 -11.57
C GLY A 198 0.95 -11.31 -12.02
N TYR A 199 -0.27 -11.12 -11.55
CA TYR A 199 -1.38 -12.02 -11.79
C TYR A 199 -2.66 -11.23 -12.05
N VAL A 200 -3.58 -11.80 -12.81
CA VAL A 200 -4.92 -11.29 -13.04
C VAL A 200 -5.90 -12.18 -12.32
N VAL A 201 -6.74 -11.57 -11.49
CA VAL A 201 -7.95 -12.19 -10.94
C VAL A 201 -9.09 -11.82 -11.86
N ALA A 202 -9.70 -12.80 -12.54
CA ALA A 202 -10.70 -12.55 -13.57
C ALA A 202 -12.02 -11.99 -13.00
N GLU A 203 -12.44 -12.49 -11.85
CA GLU A 203 -13.65 -12.11 -11.13
C GLU A 203 -13.27 -11.84 -9.67
N ALA A 204 -12.98 -10.58 -9.33
CA ALA A 204 -12.57 -10.22 -7.97
C ALA A 204 -13.64 -10.59 -6.93
N GLY A 205 -14.92 -10.41 -7.24
CA GLY A 205 -16.03 -10.82 -6.38
C GLY A 205 -16.07 -12.33 -6.17
N ALA A 206 -16.02 -13.11 -7.24
CA ALA A 206 -16.03 -14.57 -7.14
C ALA A 206 -14.81 -15.12 -6.39
N LEU A 207 -13.63 -14.51 -6.57
CA LEU A 207 -12.46 -14.89 -5.78
C LEU A 207 -12.66 -14.50 -4.30
N LEU A 208 -13.16 -13.32 -3.98
CA LEU A 208 -13.41 -12.94 -2.57
C LEU A 208 -14.46 -13.86 -1.91
N ASP A 209 -15.51 -14.23 -2.63
CA ASP A 209 -16.52 -15.20 -2.18
C ASP A 209 -15.91 -16.61 -2.02
N PHE A 210 -15.08 -17.04 -2.97
CA PHE A 210 -14.38 -18.32 -2.92
C PHE A 210 -13.37 -18.36 -1.76
N LEU A 211 -12.57 -17.31 -1.56
CA LEU A 211 -11.64 -17.17 -0.44
C LEU A 211 -12.38 -16.94 0.88
N GLY A 212 -13.65 -16.53 0.82
CA GLY A 212 -14.63 -16.55 1.90
C GLY A 212 -15.25 -17.92 2.16
N VAL A 213 -14.50 -19.02 1.93
CA VAL A 213 -14.91 -20.42 2.12
C VAL A 213 -15.82 -20.60 3.34
N SER A 214 -17.12 -20.64 3.06
CA SER A 214 -18.18 -21.44 3.68
C SER A 214 -17.84 -22.13 5.01
N GLY A 215 -18.27 -21.53 6.12
CA GLY A 215 -18.64 -22.27 7.33
C GLY A 215 -17.68 -22.24 8.53
N GLN A 216 -17.24 -21.08 8.99
CA GLN A 216 -17.02 -20.84 10.43
C GLN A 216 -16.93 -19.34 10.73
N ALA A 217 -17.92 -18.87 11.50
CA ALA A 217 -18.02 -17.56 12.15
C ALA A 217 -17.69 -16.33 11.27
N THR A 218 -18.73 -15.83 10.60
CA THR A 218 -18.96 -14.39 10.56
C THR A 218 -18.88 -13.86 12.00
N ASP A 219 -17.72 -13.34 12.39
CA ASP A 219 -17.63 -12.50 13.59
C ASP A 219 -18.44 -11.24 13.28
N ASP A 220 -19.58 -11.14 13.97
CA ASP A 220 -20.62 -10.09 13.93
C ASP A 220 -20.10 -8.68 14.27
N ARG A 221 -18.81 -8.40 14.08
CA ARG A 221 -18.15 -7.14 14.43
C ARG A 221 -17.93 -6.20 13.25
N LEU A 222 -18.04 -6.67 12.00
CA LEU A 222 -17.91 -5.80 10.83
C LEU A 222 -19.25 -5.27 10.26
N VAL A 223 -20.40 -5.78 10.73
CA VAL A 223 -21.72 -5.28 10.31
C VAL A 223 -22.18 -4.07 11.14
N ASN A 224 -21.55 -3.76 12.28
CA ASN A 224 -21.93 -2.63 13.13
C ASN A 224 -21.04 -1.38 13.03
N ALA A 225 -20.03 -1.35 12.15
CA ALA A 225 -19.15 -0.17 11.99
C ALA A 225 -19.56 0.78 10.85
N SER A 226 -20.47 0.38 9.97
CA SER A 226 -21.00 1.23 8.88
C SER A 226 -22.40 1.81 9.15
N GLY A 227 -23.00 1.50 10.31
CA GLY A 227 -24.34 1.96 10.70
C GLY A 227 -24.42 3.03 11.80
N SER A 228 -23.30 3.39 12.46
CA SER A 228 -23.34 4.25 13.67
C SER A 228 -22.49 5.53 13.56
N MET A 229 -22.42 6.14 12.38
CA MET A 229 -21.85 7.50 12.25
C MET A 229 -22.66 8.48 11.40
N TYR A 230 -23.86 8.08 10.93
CA TYR A 230 -24.78 8.96 10.17
C TYR A 230 -26.10 9.29 10.91
N SER A 231 -26.28 8.86 12.16
CA SER A 231 -27.49 9.16 12.96
C SER A 231 -27.35 10.34 13.94
N ALA A 232 -26.20 11.02 14.00
CA ALA A 232 -25.94 12.07 15.00
C ALA A 232 -25.80 13.50 14.44
N MET A 233 -26.19 13.76 13.19
CA MET A 233 -26.27 15.11 12.63
C MET A 233 -27.58 15.30 11.86
N GLY A 234 -28.67 15.23 12.61
CA GLY A 234 -29.96 15.73 12.19
C GLY A 234 -30.62 16.43 13.37
N GLN A 235 -30.29 17.70 13.59
CA GLN A 235 -31.25 18.73 13.97
C GLN A 235 -30.61 20.12 14.09
N SER A 236 -31.40 21.11 13.63
CA SER A 236 -31.21 22.55 13.70
C SER A 236 -30.28 23.18 12.66
N TRP A 237 -30.86 23.60 11.53
CA TRP A 237 -30.97 25.03 11.19
C TRP A 237 -32.32 25.27 10.51
N ALA A 238 -33.15 26.07 11.16
CA ALA A 238 -34.13 26.94 10.51
C ALA A 238 -33.40 28.21 10.05
#